data_AF-A0A2N0FQP5-F1
#
_entry.id   AF-A0A2N0FQP5-F1
#
_cell.length_a   1.000
_cell.length_b   1.000
_cell.length_c   1.000
_cell.angle_alpha   90.00
_cell.angle_beta   90.00
_cell.angle_gamma   90.00
#
_symmetry.space_group_name_H-M   'P 1'
#
loop_
_entity.id
_entity.type
_entity.pdbx_description
1 polymer ?
#
loop_
_entity_poly.entity_id
_entity_poly.type
_entity_poly.pdbx_seq_one_letter_code
_entity_poly.pdbx_strand_id
1 'polypeptide(L)'
;MKKTPNLWLTKIFAASLLMVACSNTKEPQKMSIEVKNYLNYARNEVVSVPFEDLKTFLSGKNEAHLRVLDSHGDNQLVQLQDLDDDKVFDELLFLARVDANSESHYKIVLDSTISIPETDAKAYSRFVPERTDDYTWENDKVAFRTYGPTGQKEALEGVPGSTLSSGIDLWLKRTEKTIIDKWYSEHLKEPGYYHIDHGEGYDPYHVGASRGTGGLGVWHNDSLHVSKNFVNHKTLENGPLRTVFELSYEPWSPFGVQEIKRITLDKKSNFSKFEVFLKASDDLPNYAIGITLHNNQGTTKLNPEMGWYSHWETIDKSQVGEGVVIEPSAVDTAFARQSDVKDQSNLLVLAKPTEVLTYYAGFAWNKSGQITDKEDWEKLLNQQSQKIKSPLKVDLKN
;
A
#
# COMPACT_ATOMS: atom_id res chain seq x y z
N MET A 1 55.49 -4.23 97.16
CA MET A 1 54.08 -4.08 97.59
C MET A 1 53.28 -3.40 96.48
N LYS A 2 52.11 -3.98 96.11
CA LYS A 2 50.97 -3.44 95.31
C LYS A 2 51.29 -3.05 93.85
N LYS A 3 50.97 -3.83 92.79
CA LYS A 3 49.68 -4.25 92.16
C LYS A 3 48.75 -3.12 91.64
N THR A 4 48.61 -3.14 90.30
CA THR A 4 47.47 -2.78 89.38
C THR A 4 47.08 -1.31 89.15
N PRO A 5 46.41 -0.94 88.01
CA PRO A 5 45.88 -1.79 86.92
C PRO A 5 46.15 -1.36 85.45
N ASN A 6 45.80 -2.30 84.57
CA ASN A 6 45.66 -2.22 83.11
C ASN A 6 44.66 -1.15 82.63
N LEU A 7 44.92 -0.57 81.45
CA LEU A 7 43.91 0.08 80.63
C LEU A 7 43.86 -0.60 79.25
N TRP A 8 42.72 -1.26 79.00
CA TRP A 8 42.34 -1.82 77.69
C TRP A 8 41.82 -0.68 76.80
N LEU A 9 42.32 -0.57 75.57
CA LEU A 9 41.70 0.21 74.50
C LEU A 9 41.30 -0.75 73.38
N THR A 10 40.04 -1.17 73.41
CA THR A 10 39.36 -1.88 72.34
C THR A 10 39.05 -0.88 71.21
N LYS A 11 39.76 -0.98 70.09
CA LYS A 11 39.37 -0.30 68.84
C LYS A 11 38.31 -1.15 68.14
N ILE A 12 37.06 -0.68 68.16
CA ILE A 12 35.97 -1.22 67.36
C ILE A 12 36.19 -0.70 65.92
N PHE A 13 36.62 -1.59 65.02
CA PHE A 13 36.56 -1.35 63.58
C PHE A 13 35.15 -1.73 63.10
N ALA A 14 34.32 -0.73 62.82
CA ALA A 14 33.07 -0.92 62.11
C ALA A 14 33.40 -1.12 60.62
N ALA A 15 33.34 -2.35 60.14
CA ALA A 15 33.40 -2.68 58.73
C ALA A 15 32.03 -2.43 58.10
N SER A 16 31.86 -1.29 57.43
CA SER A 16 30.75 -1.01 56.54
C SER A 16 30.94 -1.79 55.23
N LEU A 17 30.32 -2.97 55.13
CA LEU A 17 30.15 -3.67 53.86
C LEU A 17 29.14 -2.88 52.99
N LEU A 18 29.64 -2.03 52.10
CA LEU A 18 28.87 -1.58 50.93
C LEU A 18 28.76 -2.76 49.97
N MET A 19 27.64 -3.47 50.01
CA MET A 19 27.25 -4.36 48.92
C MET A 19 26.82 -3.49 47.74
N VAL A 20 27.78 -3.14 46.88
CA VAL A 20 27.49 -2.68 45.52
C VAL A 20 26.96 -3.90 44.76
N ALA A 21 25.65 -4.07 44.78
CA ALA A 21 24.98 -4.96 43.85
C ALA A 21 25.15 -4.35 42.46
N CYS A 22 26.19 -4.76 41.74
CA CYS A 22 26.27 -4.56 40.30
C CYS A 22 25.11 -5.34 39.67
N SER A 23 23.98 -4.67 39.47
CA SER A 23 23.00 -5.11 38.49
C SER A 23 23.68 -5.04 37.12
N ASN A 24 24.26 -6.15 36.68
CA ASN A 24 24.60 -6.38 35.28
C ASN A 24 23.28 -6.47 34.50
N THR A 25 22.60 -5.35 34.32
CA THR A 25 21.62 -5.19 33.25
C THR A 25 22.45 -5.20 31.97
N LYS A 26 22.58 -6.39 31.36
CA LYS A 26 23.06 -6.50 29.98
C LYS A 26 22.22 -5.52 29.18
N GLU A 27 22.83 -4.49 28.60
CA GLU A 27 22.09 -3.62 27.68
C GLU A 27 21.42 -4.52 26.63
N PRO A 28 20.12 -4.33 26.35
CA PRO A 28 19.47 -5.09 25.30
C PRO A 28 20.27 -4.89 24.01
N GLN A 29 20.57 -5.98 23.32
CA GLN A 29 21.27 -5.92 22.04
C GLN A 29 20.45 -5.04 21.09
N LYS A 30 21.13 -4.10 20.42
CA LYS A 30 20.50 -3.11 19.54
C LYS A 30 21.11 -3.26 18.15
N MET A 31 20.32 -3.00 17.12
CA MET A 31 20.79 -2.83 15.75
C MET A 31 20.29 -1.47 15.27
N SER A 32 21.17 -0.67 14.68
CA SER A 32 20.78 0.66 14.20
C SER A 32 20.31 0.56 12.74
N ILE A 33 19.28 1.33 12.40
CA ILE A 33 18.79 1.50 11.03
C ILE A 33 18.99 2.97 10.67
N GLU A 34 19.55 3.23 9.51
CA GLU A 34 19.65 4.56 8.92
C GLU A 34 18.81 4.61 7.64
N VAL A 35 17.88 5.56 7.57
CA VAL A 35 17.00 5.74 6.41
C VAL A 35 17.32 7.09 5.76
N LYS A 36 17.77 7.08 4.51
CA LYS A 36 18.19 8.29 3.78
C LYS A 36 17.17 8.68 2.72
N ASN A 37 16.93 9.99 2.62
CA ASN A 37 16.10 10.62 1.61
C ASN A 37 16.92 11.57 0.75
N TYR A 38 17.04 11.27 -0.54
CA TYR A 38 17.77 12.10 -1.51
C TYR A 38 16.89 13.12 -2.23
N LEU A 39 15.59 13.16 -1.93
CA LEU A 39 14.65 14.10 -2.52
C LEU A 39 14.55 15.38 -1.67
N ASN A 40 14.24 16.49 -2.32
CA ASN A 40 14.19 17.82 -1.72
C ASN A 40 12.88 18.12 -0.97
N TYR A 41 12.12 17.09 -0.57
CA TYR A 41 10.94 17.19 0.28
C TYR A 41 10.92 16.05 1.29
N ALA A 42 10.29 16.30 2.44
CA ALA A 42 10.14 15.29 3.48
C ALA A 42 9.25 14.12 3.02
N ARG A 43 9.57 12.92 3.50
CA ARG A 43 8.87 11.67 3.21
C ARG A 43 8.37 11.03 4.50
N ASN A 44 7.19 10.44 4.42
CA ASN A 44 6.57 9.65 5.49
C ASN A 44 5.99 8.39 4.85
N GLU A 45 6.78 7.33 4.83
CA GLU A 45 6.56 6.16 3.98
C GLU A 45 6.92 4.87 4.71
N VAL A 46 6.24 3.78 4.34
CA VAL A 46 6.57 2.45 4.84
C VAL A 46 7.91 2.03 4.22
N VAL A 47 8.86 1.67 5.06
CA VAL A 47 10.14 1.11 4.65
C VAL A 47 10.21 -0.36 5.02
N SER A 48 10.94 -1.11 4.21
CA SER A 48 11.15 -2.54 4.41
C SER A 48 12.62 -2.81 4.74
N VAL A 49 12.84 -3.73 5.67
CA VAL A 49 14.13 -4.32 5.99
C VAL A 49 14.02 -5.82 5.70
N PRO A 50 14.85 -6.38 4.79
CA PRO A 50 14.88 -7.82 4.56
C PRO A 50 15.14 -8.56 5.86
N PHE A 51 14.30 -9.54 6.18
CA PHE A 51 14.38 -10.26 7.45
C PHE A 51 15.64 -11.15 7.51
N GLU A 52 16.18 -11.57 6.36
CA GLU A 52 17.51 -12.21 6.25
C GLU A 52 18.60 -11.38 6.95
N ASP A 53 18.59 -10.06 6.77
CA ASP A 53 19.59 -9.17 7.36
C ASP A 53 19.48 -9.09 8.89
N LEU A 54 18.34 -9.52 9.44
CA LEU A 54 18.07 -9.57 10.88
C LEU A 54 18.38 -10.93 11.50
N LYS A 55 18.62 -12.00 10.71
CA LYS A 55 18.76 -13.38 11.24
C LYS A 55 19.83 -13.51 12.31
N THR A 56 20.99 -12.90 12.12
CA THR A 56 22.08 -12.94 13.12
C THR A 56 21.67 -12.23 14.42
N PHE A 57 20.94 -11.12 14.31
CA PHE A 57 20.44 -10.36 15.46
C PHE A 57 19.34 -11.11 16.22
N LEU A 58 18.48 -11.84 15.50
CA LEU A 58 17.33 -12.57 16.03
C LEU A 58 17.62 -14.02 16.43
N SER A 59 18.80 -14.56 16.12
CA SER A 59 19.15 -15.96 16.38
C SER A 59 18.93 -16.38 17.84
N GLY A 60 18.03 -17.37 18.03
CA GLY A 60 17.65 -17.90 19.34
C GLY A 60 16.74 -17.00 20.17
N LYS A 61 16.10 -16.00 19.55
CA LYS A 61 15.25 -15.01 20.21
C LYS A 61 13.84 -15.02 19.63
N ASN A 62 12.89 -14.48 20.40
CA ASN A 62 11.49 -14.37 19.99
C ASN A 62 11.25 -13.02 19.30
N GLU A 63 10.94 -13.07 18.00
CA GLU A 63 10.62 -11.94 17.15
C GLU A 63 9.36 -11.18 17.57
N ALA A 64 8.45 -11.77 18.35
CA ALA A 64 7.31 -11.07 18.94
C ALA A 64 7.74 -9.92 19.89
N HIS A 65 8.99 -9.94 20.37
CA HIS A 65 9.56 -8.88 21.20
C HIS A 65 10.24 -7.77 20.39
N LEU A 66 10.25 -7.87 19.06
CA LEU A 66 10.86 -6.88 18.18
C LEU A 66 10.14 -5.54 18.27
N ARG A 67 10.91 -4.48 18.46
CA ARG A 67 10.47 -3.09 18.46
C ARG A 67 11.41 -2.26 17.61
N VAL A 68 10.88 -1.22 16.98
CA VAL A 68 11.67 -0.21 16.27
C VAL A 68 11.47 1.11 16.99
N LEU A 69 12.53 1.67 17.56
CA LEU A 69 12.51 2.96 18.26
C LEU A 69 13.09 4.04 17.35
N ASP A 70 12.51 5.23 17.34
CA ASP A 70 13.11 6.39 16.67
C ASP A 70 14.26 7.01 17.49
N SER A 71 14.81 8.13 17.02
CA SER A 71 15.88 8.86 17.72
C SER A 71 15.47 9.45 19.07
N HIS A 72 14.17 9.64 19.31
CA HIS A 72 13.62 10.14 20.58
C HIS A 72 13.31 9.01 21.57
N GLY A 73 13.36 7.76 21.11
CA GLY A 73 13.02 6.57 21.90
C GLY A 73 11.55 6.17 21.77
N ASP A 74 10.79 6.80 20.87
CA ASP A 74 9.39 6.49 20.65
C ASP A 74 9.26 5.20 19.83
N ASN A 75 8.40 4.30 20.30
CA ASN A 75 8.15 3.03 19.63
C ASN A 75 7.31 3.23 18.37
N GLN A 76 7.82 2.72 17.25
CA GLN A 76 7.18 2.79 15.95
C GLN A 76 6.25 1.60 15.75
N LEU A 77 5.22 1.83 14.94
CA LEU A 77 4.40 0.76 14.43
C LEU A 77 5.26 -0.12 13.50
N VAL A 78 5.17 -1.43 13.68
CA VAL A 78 5.90 -2.43 12.88
C VAL A 78 4.93 -3.46 12.31
N GLN A 79 5.35 -4.13 11.23
CA GLN A 79 4.67 -5.29 10.67
C GLN A 79 5.74 -6.26 10.17
N LEU A 80 5.67 -7.51 10.58
CA LEU A 80 6.46 -8.60 9.97
C LEU A 80 5.60 -9.21 8.86
N GLN A 81 6.21 -9.49 7.70
CA GLN A 81 5.52 -10.04 6.54
C GLN A 81 6.05 -11.42 6.16
N ASP A 82 5.15 -12.31 5.78
CA ASP A 82 5.37 -13.62 5.15
C ASP A 82 4.61 -13.58 3.80
N LEU A 83 5.32 -13.26 2.73
CA LEU A 83 4.76 -12.99 1.40
C LEU A 83 4.55 -14.26 0.57
N ASP A 84 5.11 -15.40 0.97
CA ASP A 84 4.97 -16.67 0.27
C ASP A 84 4.20 -17.75 1.06
N ASP A 85 3.81 -17.46 2.30
CA ASP A 85 3.06 -18.31 3.23
C ASP A 85 3.85 -19.54 3.72
N ASP A 86 5.19 -19.48 3.71
CA ASP A 86 6.07 -20.57 4.16
C ASP A 86 6.30 -20.60 5.68
N LYS A 87 5.71 -19.66 6.42
CA LYS A 87 5.86 -19.46 7.88
C LYS A 87 7.22 -18.93 8.31
N VAL A 88 7.98 -18.34 7.39
CA VAL A 88 9.20 -17.58 7.64
C VAL A 88 8.95 -16.14 7.24
N PHE A 89 9.33 -15.20 8.10
CA PHE A 89 9.20 -13.79 7.76
C PHE A 89 10.22 -13.39 6.69
N ASP A 90 9.76 -12.66 5.67
CA ASP A 90 10.54 -12.10 4.58
C ASP A 90 11.04 -10.70 4.89
N GLU A 91 10.18 -9.89 5.54
CA GLU A 91 10.41 -8.45 5.70
C GLU A 91 9.94 -7.94 7.06
N LEU A 92 10.69 -7.02 7.65
CA LEU A 92 10.23 -6.13 8.72
C LEU A 92 9.89 -4.77 8.11
N LEU A 93 8.66 -4.33 8.33
CA LEU A 93 8.19 -3.01 7.96
C LEU A 93 8.10 -2.08 9.17
N PHE A 94 8.37 -0.80 8.94
CA PHE A 94 8.02 0.29 9.85
C PHE A 94 7.74 1.58 9.07
N LEU A 95 7.08 2.55 9.69
CA LEU A 95 6.83 3.85 9.07
C LEU A 95 8.03 4.79 9.32
N ALA A 96 8.77 5.13 8.27
CA ALA A 96 9.89 6.07 8.35
C ALA A 96 9.45 7.49 8.02
N ARG A 97 9.94 8.45 8.81
CA ARG A 97 9.79 9.89 8.58
C ARG A 97 11.18 10.47 8.40
N VAL A 98 11.45 10.99 7.21
CA VAL A 98 12.76 11.52 6.83
C VAL A 98 12.59 12.88 6.16
N ASP A 99 13.29 13.90 6.64
CA ASP A 99 13.26 15.23 6.04
C ASP A 99 13.92 15.26 4.65
N ALA A 100 13.75 16.38 3.95
CA ALA A 100 14.35 16.61 2.64
C ALA A 100 15.89 16.52 2.70
N ASN A 101 16.51 15.82 1.74
CA ASN A 101 17.97 15.69 1.62
C ASN A 101 18.67 15.32 2.95
N SER A 102 18.04 14.45 3.74
CA SER A 102 18.45 14.13 5.10
C SER A 102 18.38 12.63 5.37
N GLU A 103 18.75 12.25 6.58
CA GLU A 103 18.64 10.89 7.09
C GLU A 103 17.93 10.87 8.44
N SER A 104 17.38 9.71 8.79
CA SER A 104 16.75 9.47 10.08
C SER A 104 17.22 8.13 10.63
N HIS A 105 17.39 8.08 11.95
CA HIS A 105 17.96 6.93 12.62
C HIS A 105 16.92 6.26 13.50
N TYR A 106 16.89 4.93 13.42
CA TYR A 106 16.05 4.06 14.22
C TYR A 106 16.89 2.97 14.86
N LYS A 107 16.32 2.29 15.84
CA LYS A 107 16.96 1.18 16.54
C LYS A 107 16.00 0.01 16.65
N ILE A 108 16.43 -1.16 16.19
CA ILE A 108 15.77 -2.43 16.48
C ILE A 108 16.22 -2.88 17.86
N VAL A 109 15.25 -3.17 18.72
CA VAL A 109 15.45 -3.76 20.05
C VAL A 109 14.54 -4.97 20.24
N LEU A 110 14.89 -5.82 21.20
CA LEU A 110 14.05 -6.93 21.63
C LEU A 110 13.64 -6.68 23.08
N ASP A 111 12.43 -6.17 23.26
CA ASP A 111 11.92 -5.77 24.55
C ASP A 111 10.40 -6.03 24.65
N SER A 112 10.05 -7.06 25.43
CA SER A 112 8.66 -7.44 25.68
C SER A 112 7.93 -6.47 26.61
N THR A 113 8.65 -5.55 27.28
CA THR A 113 8.05 -4.57 28.20
C THR A 113 7.52 -3.33 27.48
N ILE A 114 7.99 -3.07 26.26
CA ILE A 114 7.49 -2.00 25.40
C ILE A 114 6.22 -2.49 24.71
N SER A 115 5.10 -1.80 24.89
CA SER A 115 3.83 -2.14 24.23
C SER A 115 3.88 -1.87 22.73
N ILE A 116 3.15 -2.68 21.95
CA ILE A 116 2.97 -2.48 20.51
C ILE A 116 2.01 -1.30 20.30
N PRO A 117 2.32 -0.32 19.44
CA PRO A 117 1.42 0.80 19.20
C PRO A 117 0.15 0.31 18.49
N GLU A 118 -1.03 0.72 18.98
CA GLU A 118 -2.30 0.43 18.33
C GLU A 118 -2.64 1.49 17.27
N THR A 119 -3.38 1.10 16.23
CA THR A 119 -3.90 2.05 15.24
C THR A 119 -5.22 1.60 14.64
N ASP A 120 -6.17 2.54 14.54
CA ASP A 120 -7.45 2.37 13.84
C ASP A 120 -7.32 2.54 12.32
N ALA A 121 -6.22 3.14 11.86
CA ALA A 121 -5.93 3.41 10.47
C ALA A 121 -5.00 2.31 9.95
N LYS A 122 -5.52 1.39 9.15
CA LYS A 122 -4.77 0.20 8.69
C LYS A 122 -4.73 0.15 7.18
N ALA A 123 -3.63 -0.32 6.62
CA ALA A 123 -3.66 -0.88 5.27
C ALA A 123 -4.35 -2.25 5.34
N TYR A 124 -5.50 -2.38 4.68
CA TYR A 124 -6.40 -3.53 4.85
C TYR A 124 -6.99 -3.94 3.52
N SER A 125 -7.08 -5.24 3.28
CA SER A 125 -7.82 -5.81 2.16
C SER A 125 -8.60 -7.04 2.57
N ARG A 126 -9.66 -7.33 1.81
CA ARG A 126 -10.42 -8.57 1.97
C ARG A 126 -11.22 -8.94 0.73
N PHE A 127 -11.56 -10.22 0.67
CA PHE A 127 -12.63 -10.75 -0.15
C PHE A 127 -14.00 -10.48 0.50
N VAL A 128 -15.01 -10.23 -0.34
CA VAL A 128 -16.36 -9.80 0.07
C VAL A 128 -17.41 -10.75 -0.54
N PRO A 129 -17.55 -11.98 -0.01
CA PRO A 129 -18.52 -12.94 -0.51
C PRO A 129 -19.97 -12.53 -0.26
N GLU A 130 -20.22 -11.68 0.75
CA GLU A 130 -21.57 -11.29 1.14
C GLU A 130 -22.28 -10.34 0.15
N ARG A 131 -21.56 -9.77 -0.83
CA ARG A 131 -22.14 -8.98 -1.93
C ARG A 131 -22.19 -9.81 -3.20
N THR A 132 -21.11 -9.78 -3.99
CA THR A 132 -20.98 -10.46 -5.28
C THR A 132 -19.54 -10.91 -5.54
N ASP A 133 -18.87 -11.40 -4.50
CA ASP A 133 -17.45 -11.78 -4.52
C ASP A 133 -16.51 -10.63 -4.89
N ASP A 134 -16.74 -9.43 -4.39
CA ASP A 134 -15.79 -8.33 -4.62
C ASP A 134 -14.47 -8.59 -3.91
N TYR A 135 -13.40 -7.95 -4.39
CA TYR A 135 -12.16 -7.79 -3.62
C TYR A 135 -11.92 -6.31 -3.38
N THR A 136 -11.69 -5.94 -2.12
CA THR A 136 -11.57 -4.53 -1.71
C THR A 136 -10.34 -4.31 -0.86
N TRP A 137 -9.78 -3.10 -0.96
CA TRP A 137 -8.62 -2.71 -0.16
C TRP A 137 -8.59 -1.22 0.09
N GLU A 138 -8.03 -0.81 1.23
CA GLU A 138 -7.97 0.58 1.66
C GLU A 138 -6.78 0.85 2.58
N ASN A 139 -6.52 2.13 2.78
CA ASN A 139 -5.68 2.64 3.85
C ASN A 139 -6.28 3.93 4.42
N ASP A 140 -5.45 4.74 5.09
CA ASP A 140 -5.85 6.03 5.65
C ASP A 140 -6.05 7.16 4.62
N LYS A 141 -5.84 6.88 3.34
CA LYS A 141 -5.91 7.86 2.24
C LYS A 141 -6.96 7.51 1.19
N VAL A 142 -7.06 6.24 0.82
CA VAL A 142 -7.81 5.77 -0.35
C VAL A 142 -8.46 4.41 -0.08
N ALA A 143 -9.51 4.10 -0.83
CA ALA A 143 -10.18 2.80 -0.84
C ALA A 143 -10.55 2.41 -2.27
N PHE A 144 -10.50 1.13 -2.57
CA PHE A 144 -10.68 0.58 -3.91
C PHE A 144 -11.49 -0.71 -3.88
N ARG A 145 -12.05 -1.06 -5.05
CA ARG A 145 -12.73 -2.33 -5.29
C ARG A 145 -12.38 -2.87 -6.68
N THR A 146 -12.42 -4.20 -6.81
CA THR A 146 -12.61 -4.88 -8.10
C THR A 146 -13.57 -6.06 -7.93
N TYR A 147 -14.02 -6.63 -9.04
CA TYR A 147 -15.20 -7.51 -9.09
C TYR A 147 -14.79 -8.97 -9.30
N GLY A 148 -15.52 -9.90 -8.67
CA GLY A 148 -15.19 -11.34 -8.71
C GLY A 148 -16.25 -12.25 -9.34
N PRO A 149 -16.15 -13.58 -9.07
CA PRO A 149 -16.85 -14.60 -9.83
C PRO A 149 -18.38 -14.51 -9.81
N THR A 150 -19.01 -14.31 -8.65
CA THR A 150 -20.47 -14.17 -8.55
C THR A 150 -20.95 -12.96 -9.36
N GLY A 151 -20.31 -11.80 -9.20
CA GLY A 151 -20.65 -10.61 -9.98
C GLY A 151 -20.52 -10.81 -11.50
N GLN A 152 -19.53 -11.58 -11.95
CA GLN A 152 -19.38 -11.93 -13.36
C GLN A 152 -20.51 -12.85 -13.85
N LYS A 153 -20.87 -13.87 -13.07
CA LYS A 153 -21.96 -14.79 -13.43
C LYS A 153 -23.27 -14.00 -13.59
N GLU A 154 -23.60 -13.20 -12.60
CA GLU A 154 -24.83 -12.39 -12.59
C GLU A 154 -24.87 -11.38 -13.75
N ALA A 155 -23.74 -10.72 -14.04
CA ALA A 155 -23.66 -9.79 -15.16
C ALA A 155 -23.88 -10.49 -16.52
N LEU A 156 -23.39 -11.73 -16.69
CA LEU A 156 -23.64 -12.54 -17.89
C LEU A 156 -25.09 -13.02 -17.99
N GLU A 157 -25.78 -13.19 -16.86
CA GLU A 157 -27.22 -13.50 -16.79
C GLU A 157 -28.12 -12.26 -16.94
N GLY A 158 -27.52 -11.07 -17.01
CA GLY A 158 -28.24 -9.80 -17.18
C GLY A 158 -28.88 -9.27 -15.89
N VAL A 159 -28.40 -9.70 -14.72
CA VAL A 159 -28.87 -9.20 -13.42
C VAL A 159 -28.53 -7.72 -13.28
N PRO A 160 -29.51 -6.84 -13.02
CA PRO A 160 -29.25 -5.42 -12.84
C PRO A 160 -28.33 -5.14 -11.65
N GLY A 161 -27.30 -4.31 -11.86
CA GLY A 161 -26.37 -3.88 -10.80
C GLY A 161 -25.10 -4.74 -10.66
N SER A 162 -25.00 -5.85 -11.40
CA SER A 162 -23.79 -6.69 -11.44
C SER A 162 -22.80 -6.15 -12.48
N THR A 163 -21.50 -6.24 -12.19
CA THR A 163 -20.44 -5.65 -13.02
C THR A 163 -19.55 -6.73 -13.63
N LEU A 164 -19.38 -6.67 -14.96
CA LEU A 164 -18.41 -7.47 -15.70
C LEU A 164 -17.23 -6.56 -16.10
N SER A 165 -16.17 -6.56 -15.30
CA SER A 165 -15.00 -5.72 -15.51
C SER A 165 -13.78 -6.18 -14.72
N SER A 166 -12.59 -5.98 -15.29
CA SER A 166 -11.31 -5.98 -14.56
C SER A 166 -10.78 -4.56 -14.28
N GLY A 167 -11.64 -3.55 -14.42
CA GLY A 167 -11.34 -2.19 -13.99
C GLY A 167 -11.23 -2.06 -12.47
N ILE A 168 -10.57 -0.99 -12.04
CA ILE A 168 -10.38 -0.67 -10.62
C ILE A 168 -11.32 0.47 -10.24
N ASP A 169 -12.14 0.19 -9.24
CA ASP A 169 -13.16 1.09 -8.71
C ASP A 169 -12.61 1.94 -7.57
N LEU A 170 -13.06 3.19 -7.47
CA LEU A 170 -12.57 4.18 -6.51
C LEU A 170 -13.65 4.54 -5.50
N TRP A 171 -13.42 4.23 -4.22
CA TRP A 171 -14.31 4.64 -3.14
C TRP A 171 -13.84 5.97 -2.54
N LEU A 172 -14.62 7.02 -2.74
CA LEU A 172 -14.26 8.37 -2.30
C LEU A 172 -14.46 8.50 -0.79
N LYS A 173 -13.36 8.44 -0.03
CA LYS A 173 -13.35 8.59 1.43
C LYS A 173 -12.65 9.86 1.90
N ARG A 174 -13.05 10.35 3.08
CA ARG A 174 -12.48 11.52 3.79
C ARG A 174 -12.24 11.28 5.28
N THR A 175 -12.09 10.01 5.65
CA THR A 175 -11.72 9.57 6.99
C THR A 175 -10.43 8.77 6.91
N GLU A 176 -9.58 8.85 7.94
CA GLU A 176 -8.38 8.00 8.03
C GLU A 176 -8.71 6.57 8.54
N LYS A 177 -9.92 6.35 9.07
CA LYS A 177 -10.38 5.04 9.56
C LYS A 177 -10.69 4.09 8.41
N THR A 178 -10.63 2.79 8.67
CA THR A 178 -11.13 1.79 7.73
C THR A 178 -12.65 1.88 7.58
N ILE A 179 -13.14 1.78 6.35
CA ILE A 179 -14.56 1.89 5.99
C ILE A 179 -15.13 0.60 5.40
N ILE A 180 -14.30 -0.29 4.85
CA ILE A 180 -14.75 -1.45 4.05
C ILE A 180 -15.74 -2.32 4.82
N ASP A 181 -15.36 -2.76 6.02
CA ASP A 181 -16.21 -3.67 6.81
C ASP A 181 -17.52 -3.00 7.22
N LYS A 182 -17.46 -1.73 7.62
CA LYS A 182 -18.64 -0.95 8.00
C LYS A 182 -19.58 -0.79 6.81
N TRP A 183 -19.07 -0.34 5.67
CA TRP A 183 -19.88 -0.03 4.49
C TRP A 183 -20.56 -1.26 3.92
N TYR A 184 -19.87 -2.41 3.87
CA TYR A 184 -20.51 -3.67 3.47
C TYR A 184 -21.50 -4.19 4.51
N SER A 185 -21.18 -4.12 5.80
CA SER A 185 -22.12 -4.50 6.87
C SER A 185 -23.42 -3.69 6.82
N GLU A 186 -23.32 -2.38 6.59
CA GLU A 186 -24.51 -1.52 6.44
C GLU A 186 -25.24 -1.76 5.11
N HIS A 187 -24.52 -2.06 4.01
CA HIS A 187 -25.14 -2.43 2.74
C HIS A 187 -26.04 -3.67 2.86
N LEU A 188 -25.68 -4.65 3.69
CA LEU A 188 -26.52 -5.84 3.94
C LEU A 188 -27.85 -5.49 4.64
N LYS A 189 -27.89 -4.36 5.36
CA LYS A 189 -29.10 -3.88 6.05
C LYS A 189 -29.91 -2.95 5.14
N GLU A 190 -29.23 -2.09 4.40
CA GLU A 190 -29.79 -1.11 3.48
C GLU A 190 -29.05 -1.17 2.15
N PRO A 191 -29.58 -1.89 1.14
CA PRO A 191 -28.94 -2.00 -0.16
C PRO A 191 -28.63 -0.63 -0.76
N GLY A 192 -27.35 -0.42 -1.11
CA GLY A 192 -26.85 0.84 -1.64
C GLY A 192 -26.33 1.83 -0.59
N TYR A 193 -26.20 1.44 0.69
CA TYR A 193 -25.68 2.29 1.76
C TYR A 193 -24.41 3.07 1.37
N TYR A 194 -23.41 2.40 0.81
CA TYR A 194 -22.15 3.03 0.42
C TYR A 194 -22.25 3.97 -0.79
N HIS A 195 -23.38 4.03 -1.50
CA HIS A 195 -23.62 5.03 -2.55
C HIS A 195 -24.13 6.37 -1.99
N ILE A 196 -24.33 6.46 -0.67
CA ILE A 196 -24.79 7.68 0.01
C ILE A 196 -23.69 8.14 0.96
N ASP A 197 -23.40 9.45 0.95
CA ASP A 197 -22.39 10.04 1.81
C ASP A 197 -22.92 10.25 3.23
N HIS A 198 -22.54 9.35 4.14
CA HIS A 198 -22.89 9.39 5.56
C HIS A 198 -21.86 10.17 6.42
N GLY A 199 -21.00 10.97 5.79
CA GLY A 199 -19.99 11.81 6.44
C GLY A 199 -18.56 11.29 6.27
N GLU A 200 -18.37 9.99 6.02
CA GLU A 200 -17.05 9.38 5.83
C GLU A 200 -16.61 9.33 4.36
N GLY A 201 -17.55 9.49 3.43
CA GLY A 201 -17.35 9.20 2.00
C GLY A 201 -18.51 8.41 1.41
N TYR A 202 -18.35 8.02 0.15
CA TYR A 202 -19.29 7.20 -0.63
C TYR A 202 -18.61 6.66 -1.91
N ASP A 203 -19.31 5.79 -2.62
CA ASP A 203 -18.93 5.21 -3.91
C ASP A 203 -19.81 5.79 -5.04
N PRO A 204 -19.39 6.87 -5.72
CA PRO A 204 -20.06 7.38 -6.93
C PRO A 204 -19.41 6.90 -8.23
N TYR A 205 -18.35 6.10 -8.16
CA TYR A 205 -17.47 5.88 -9.29
C TYR A 205 -18.03 4.75 -10.17
N HIS A 206 -18.29 5.05 -11.46
CA HIS A 206 -18.89 4.08 -12.38
C HIS A 206 -17.83 3.46 -13.28
N VAL A 207 -17.37 2.27 -12.91
CA VAL A 207 -16.42 1.51 -13.75
C VAL A 207 -17.11 0.99 -15.01
N GLY A 208 -18.23 0.27 -14.88
CA GLY A 208 -18.87 -0.40 -16.02
C GLY A 208 -17.88 -1.25 -16.83
N ALA A 209 -17.94 -1.19 -18.16
CA ALA A 209 -17.00 -1.91 -19.05
C ALA A 209 -15.63 -1.21 -19.21
N SER A 210 -15.42 -0.04 -18.60
CA SER A 210 -14.17 0.72 -18.68
C SER A 210 -13.02 0.04 -17.94
N ARG A 211 -11.86 0.68 -17.90
CA ARG A 211 -10.71 0.21 -17.12
C ARG A 211 -10.67 0.77 -15.69
N GLY A 212 -11.67 1.56 -15.27
CA GLY A 212 -11.61 2.26 -13.98
C GLY A 212 -10.30 3.03 -13.89
N THR A 213 -9.58 2.96 -12.76
CA THR A 213 -8.23 3.55 -12.63
C THR A 213 -7.13 2.49 -12.55
N GLY A 214 -6.53 2.14 -13.69
CA GLY A 214 -5.40 1.20 -13.76
C GLY A 214 -5.78 -0.23 -14.13
N GLY A 215 -6.98 -0.47 -14.68
CA GLY A 215 -7.33 -1.75 -15.29
C GLY A 215 -6.47 -2.06 -16.51
N LEU A 216 -6.21 -3.34 -16.77
CA LEU A 216 -5.36 -3.80 -17.86
C LEU A 216 -6.18 -4.21 -19.09
N GLY A 217 -5.53 -4.20 -20.25
CA GLY A 217 -6.03 -4.74 -21.50
C GLY A 217 -4.90 -4.90 -22.53
N VAL A 218 -5.27 -5.21 -23.77
CA VAL A 218 -4.39 -5.22 -24.95
C VAL A 218 -5.06 -4.37 -26.00
N TRP A 219 -4.36 -3.34 -26.48
CA TRP A 219 -4.84 -2.50 -27.56
C TRP A 219 -4.42 -3.08 -28.92
N HIS A 220 -5.37 -3.50 -29.74
CA HIS A 220 -5.10 -4.10 -31.05
C HIS A 220 -6.22 -3.78 -32.04
N ASN A 221 -5.86 -3.38 -33.27
CA ASN A 221 -6.81 -3.04 -34.34
C ASN A 221 -7.98 -2.14 -33.87
N ASP A 222 -7.65 -1.01 -33.25
CA ASP A 222 -8.61 -0.03 -32.71
C ASP A 222 -9.57 -0.56 -31.62
N SER A 223 -9.27 -1.73 -31.05
CA SER A 223 -10.07 -2.37 -30.02
C SER A 223 -9.25 -2.63 -28.77
N LEU A 224 -9.88 -2.43 -27.61
CA LEU A 224 -9.31 -2.80 -26.33
C LEU A 224 -9.83 -4.19 -25.92
N HIS A 225 -8.95 -5.18 -25.94
CA HIS A 225 -9.24 -6.51 -25.41
C HIS A 225 -8.96 -6.54 -23.91
N VAL A 226 -9.84 -7.14 -23.13
CA VAL A 226 -9.78 -7.07 -21.67
C VAL A 226 -10.14 -8.41 -21.04
N SER A 227 -9.64 -8.63 -19.83
CA SER A 227 -10.13 -9.69 -18.95
C SER A 227 -11.55 -9.39 -18.45
N LYS A 228 -12.22 -10.45 -18.01
CA LYS A 228 -13.45 -10.36 -17.21
C LYS A 228 -13.08 -10.12 -15.72
N ASN A 229 -13.92 -10.55 -14.79
CA ASN A 229 -13.63 -10.45 -13.36
C ASN A 229 -12.51 -11.43 -12.96
N PHE A 230 -11.91 -11.25 -11.78
CA PHE A 230 -10.96 -12.24 -11.26
C PHE A 230 -11.68 -13.56 -10.96
N VAL A 231 -10.94 -14.67 -11.03
CA VAL A 231 -11.46 -16.02 -10.73
C VAL A 231 -10.91 -16.64 -9.46
N ASN A 232 -9.74 -16.19 -8.99
CA ASN A 232 -9.19 -16.59 -7.71
C ASN A 232 -8.51 -15.40 -7.02
N HIS A 233 -8.42 -15.49 -5.69
CA HIS A 233 -7.73 -14.49 -4.87
C HIS A 233 -6.85 -15.17 -3.81
N LYS A 234 -5.78 -14.50 -3.38
CA LYS A 234 -4.97 -14.89 -2.22
C LYS A 234 -4.59 -13.63 -1.45
N THR A 235 -5.09 -13.47 -0.24
CA THR A 235 -4.56 -12.44 0.67
C THR A 235 -3.24 -12.95 1.21
N LEU A 236 -2.15 -12.23 0.96
CA LEU A 236 -0.83 -12.58 1.49
C LEU A 236 -0.65 -11.91 2.85
N GLU A 237 -0.90 -10.60 2.89
CA GLU A 237 -0.62 -9.77 4.05
C GLU A 237 -1.73 -8.76 4.30
N ASN A 238 -2.01 -8.53 5.57
CA ASN A 238 -2.89 -7.46 6.03
C ASN A 238 -2.17 -6.70 7.13
N GLY A 239 -2.48 -5.40 7.24
CA GLY A 239 -1.64 -4.42 7.92
C GLY A 239 -1.28 -4.68 9.38
N PRO A 240 -0.69 -3.66 10.04
CA PRO A 240 -1.29 -2.33 9.96
C PRO A 240 -0.61 -1.37 8.97
N LEU A 241 0.56 -1.70 8.45
CA LEU A 241 1.35 -0.82 7.57
C LEU A 241 1.15 -1.09 6.08
N ARG A 242 0.99 -2.36 5.69
CA ARG A 242 0.88 -2.78 4.29
C ARG A 242 -0.13 -3.92 4.17
N THR A 243 -0.94 -3.88 3.11
CA THR A 243 -1.65 -5.05 2.63
C THR A 243 -1.10 -5.49 1.29
N VAL A 244 -1.00 -6.80 1.08
CA VAL A 244 -0.57 -7.42 -0.17
C VAL A 244 -1.52 -8.57 -0.49
N PHE A 245 -1.99 -8.63 -1.72
CA PHE A 245 -2.85 -9.71 -2.18
C PHE A 245 -2.65 -9.98 -3.66
N GLU A 246 -3.11 -11.14 -4.10
CA GLU A 246 -3.06 -11.58 -5.48
C GLU A 246 -4.45 -11.87 -6.02
N LEU A 247 -4.66 -11.52 -7.28
CA LEU A 247 -5.85 -11.85 -8.07
C LEU A 247 -5.42 -12.52 -9.36
N SER A 248 -6.01 -13.66 -9.70
CA SER A 248 -5.77 -14.33 -10.99
C SER A 248 -7.00 -14.28 -11.89
N TYR A 249 -6.76 -14.21 -13.19
CA TYR A 249 -7.79 -14.09 -14.21
C TYR A 249 -7.74 -15.28 -15.18
N GLU A 250 -8.89 -15.62 -15.76
CA GLU A 250 -8.94 -16.57 -16.89
C GLU A 250 -8.17 -16.02 -18.09
N PRO A 251 -7.56 -16.88 -18.94
CA PRO A 251 -6.91 -16.43 -20.17
C PRO A 251 -7.85 -15.58 -21.03
N TRP A 252 -7.34 -14.47 -21.54
CA TRP A 252 -8.14 -13.48 -22.26
C TRP A 252 -7.42 -12.91 -23.49
N SER A 253 -8.15 -12.14 -24.29
CA SER A 253 -7.75 -11.64 -25.63
C SER A 253 -7.45 -12.76 -26.66
N PRO A 254 -7.33 -12.41 -27.95
CA PRO A 254 -6.85 -13.35 -28.98
C PRO A 254 -5.42 -13.87 -28.75
N PHE A 255 -4.64 -13.21 -27.89
CA PHE A 255 -3.24 -13.56 -27.59
C PHE A 255 -3.09 -14.52 -26.40
N GLY A 256 -4.20 -14.95 -25.79
CA GLY A 256 -4.21 -15.91 -24.68
C GLY A 256 -3.48 -15.42 -23.43
N VAL A 257 -3.60 -14.13 -23.11
CA VAL A 257 -2.93 -13.49 -21.97
C VAL A 257 -3.39 -14.16 -20.68
N GLN A 258 -2.44 -14.74 -19.95
CA GLN A 258 -2.58 -15.20 -18.58
C GLN A 258 -2.09 -14.09 -17.64
N GLU A 259 -2.84 -13.83 -16.59
CA GLU A 259 -2.64 -12.65 -15.74
C GLU A 259 -2.83 -12.99 -14.26
N ILE A 260 -1.80 -12.65 -13.46
CA ILE A 260 -1.88 -12.58 -12.00
C ILE A 260 -1.47 -11.18 -11.59
N LYS A 261 -2.33 -10.47 -10.86
CA LYS A 261 -2.02 -9.16 -10.28
C LYS A 261 -1.67 -9.34 -8.82
N ARG A 262 -0.44 -9.03 -8.44
CA ARG A 262 -0.08 -8.75 -7.03
C ARG A 262 -0.25 -7.27 -6.77
N ILE A 263 -1.09 -6.93 -5.81
CA ILE A 263 -1.43 -5.55 -5.47
C ILE A 263 -0.98 -5.27 -4.05
N THR A 264 -0.20 -4.20 -3.89
CA THR A 264 0.32 -3.73 -2.61
C THR A 264 -0.20 -2.32 -2.34
N LEU A 265 -0.76 -2.10 -1.15
CA LEU A 265 -1.12 -0.77 -0.68
C LEU A 265 -0.48 -0.50 0.69
N ASP A 266 0.32 0.55 0.73
CA ASP A 266 1.00 1.02 1.93
C ASP A 266 0.18 2.11 2.62
N LYS A 267 0.22 2.12 3.95
CA LYS A 267 -0.25 3.23 4.78
C LYS A 267 0.39 4.54 4.30
N LYS A 268 -0.37 5.65 4.37
CA LYS A 268 0.00 6.99 3.88
C LYS A 268 0.16 7.14 2.35
N SER A 269 -0.08 6.10 1.55
CA SER A 269 -0.02 6.19 0.08
C SER A 269 -1.38 6.47 -0.56
N ASN A 270 -1.44 7.30 -1.60
CA ASN A 270 -2.60 7.42 -2.48
C ASN A 270 -2.62 6.39 -3.61
N PHE A 271 -1.55 5.61 -3.76
CA PHE A 271 -1.30 4.73 -4.88
C PHE A 271 -1.13 3.28 -4.42
N SER A 272 -1.81 2.37 -5.10
CA SER A 272 -1.52 0.94 -5.02
C SER A 272 -0.46 0.61 -6.06
N LYS A 273 0.53 -0.20 -5.68
CA LYS A 273 1.50 -0.80 -6.60
C LYS A 273 0.86 -2.05 -7.21
N PHE A 274 0.84 -2.13 -8.53
CA PHE A 274 0.43 -3.29 -9.30
C PHE A 274 1.68 -3.94 -9.89
N GLU A 275 1.92 -5.19 -9.50
CA GLU A 275 2.90 -6.07 -10.13
C GLU A 275 2.11 -7.16 -10.86
N VAL A 276 2.06 -7.04 -12.18
CA VAL A 276 1.24 -7.93 -13.01
C VAL A 276 2.14 -8.94 -13.70
N PHE A 277 2.04 -10.20 -13.29
CA PHE A 277 2.72 -11.34 -13.88
C PHE A 277 1.93 -11.82 -15.09
N LEU A 278 2.58 -11.84 -16.24
CA LEU A 278 1.93 -11.97 -17.53
C LEU A 278 2.61 -13.04 -18.39
N LYS A 279 1.78 -13.81 -19.09
CA LYS A 279 2.23 -14.75 -20.12
C LYS A 279 1.29 -14.67 -21.32
N ALA A 280 1.82 -14.53 -22.52
CA ALA A 280 1.02 -14.37 -23.74
C ALA A 280 1.73 -15.05 -24.93
N SER A 281 1.10 -15.03 -26.11
CA SER A 281 1.77 -15.38 -27.38
C SER A 281 2.93 -14.43 -27.71
N ASP A 282 3.90 -14.91 -28.50
CA ASP A 282 5.08 -14.12 -28.91
C ASP A 282 4.74 -12.85 -29.71
N ASP A 283 3.58 -12.78 -30.36
CA ASP A 283 3.14 -11.65 -31.19
C ASP A 283 2.33 -10.57 -30.44
N LEU A 284 2.38 -10.55 -29.10
CA LEU A 284 1.64 -9.57 -28.29
C LEU A 284 2.10 -8.13 -28.60
N PRO A 285 1.22 -7.19 -28.96
CA PRO A 285 1.65 -5.84 -29.36
C PRO A 285 1.97 -4.91 -28.18
N ASN A 286 1.22 -5.01 -27.08
CA ASN A 286 1.36 -4.15 -25.89
C ASN A 286 0.55 -4.71 -24.73
N TYR A 287 0.75 -4.09 -23.56
CA TYR A 287 -0.23 -4.05 -22.50
C TYR A 287 -0.77 -2.63 -22.36
N ALA A 288 -2.08 -2.46 -22.30
CA ALA A 288 -2.75 -1.17 -22.18
C ALA A 288 -3.25 -0.97 -20.74
N ILE A 289 -2.71 0.01 -20.03
CA ILE A 289 -3.22 0.43 -18.72
C ILE A 289 -4.21 1.57 -18.97
N GLY A 290 -5.44 1.43 -18.46
CA GLY A 290 -6.51 2.39 -18.73
C GLY A 290 -6.94 3.20 -17.51
N ILE A 291 -7.30 4.45 -17.75
CA ILE A 291 -8.09 5.30 -16.84
C ILE A 291 -9.39 5.65 -17.57
N THR A 292 -10.56 5.40 -16.97
CA THR A 292 -11.84 5.78 -17.58
C THR A 292 -11.90 7.30 -17.80
N LEU A 293 -12.54 7.73 -18.88
CA LEU A 293 -12.86 9.13 -19.11
C LEU A 293 -14.32 9.47 -18.77
N HIS A 294 -15.07 8.48 -18.23
CA HIS A 294 -16.51 8.53 -17.99
C HIS A 294 -17.26 9.21 -19.16
N ASN A 295 -17.87 10.36 -18.89
CA ASN A 295 -18.68 11.13 -19.83
C ASN A 295 -17.86 12.08 -20.72
N ASN A 296 -16.53 11.96 -20.73
CA ASN A 296 -15.58 12.80 -21.47
C ASN A 296 -15.63 14.29 -21.07
N GLN A 297 -16.03 14.58 -19.83
CA GLN A 297 -16.14 15.95 -19.30
C GLN A 297 -14.92 16.40 -18.49
N GLY A 298 -14.04 15.45 -18.14
CA GLY A 298 -12.78 15.72 -17.46
C GLY A 298 -11.68 16.20 -18.40
N THR A 299 -10.48 16.38 -17.85
CA THR A 299 -9.28 16.76 -18.59
C THR A 299 -8.18 15.73 -18.37
N THR A 300 -7.51 15.33 -19.45
CA THR A 300 -6.35 14.45 -19.38
C THR A 300 -5.04 15.24 -19.43
N LYS A 301 -4.02 14.76 -18.74
CA LYS A 301 -2.64 15.24 -18.92
C LYS A 301 -1.69 14.06 -19.00
N LEU A 302 -0.82 14.09 -20.02
CA LEU A 302 0.20 13.06 -20.25
C LEU A 302 1.56 13.66 -19.94
N ASN A 303 2.37 12.95 -19.17
CA ASN A 303 3.75 13.33 -18.91
C ASN A 303 4.67 12.10 -19.11
N PRO A 304 4.96 11.73 -20.37
CA PRO A 304 5.76 10.54 -20.66
C PRO A 304 7.20 10.62 -20.12
N GLU A 305 7.77 11.83 -20.01
CA GLU A 305 9.12 12.03 -19.45
C GLU A 305 9.18 11.63 -17.96
N MET A 306 8.14 11.98 -17.20
CA MET A 306 8.00 11.59 -15.80
C MET A 306 7.23 10.29 -15.62
N GLY A 307 6.70 9.69 -16.69
CA GLY A 307 6.02 8.41 -16.67
C GLY A 307 4.69 8.45 -15.91
N TRP A 308 3.99 9.59 -15.88
CA TRP A 308 2.68 9.67 -15.26
C TRP A 308 1.61 10.23 -16.19
N TYR A 309 0.38 9.75 -15.99
CA TYR A 309 -0.77 10.01 -16.83
C TYR A 309 -1.97 10.26 -15.93
N SER A 310 -2.68 11.36 -16.15
CA SER A 310 -3.67 11.89 -15.23
C SER A 310 -5.01 12.12 -15.93
N HIS A 311 -6.10 11.82 -15.22
CA HIS A 311 -7.44 12.28 -15.54
C HIS A 311 -7.96 13.10 -14.34
N TRP A 312 -8.47 14.29 -14.62
CA TRP A 312 -9.08 15.18 -13.63
C TRP A 312 -10.51 15.49 -14.02
N GLU A 313 -11.46 15.13 -13.18
CA GLU A 313 -12.87 15.27 -13.49
C GLU A 313 -13.72 15.71 -12.30
N THR A 314 -14.98 16.04 -12.59
CA THR A 314 -15.99 16.31 -11.57
C THR A 314 -16.94 15.12 -11.50
N ILE A 315 -16.97 14.46 -10.35
CA ILE A 315 -17.97 13.45 -10.02
C ILE A 315 -18.97 14.09 -9.07
N ASP A 316 -20.23 14.11 -9.49
CA ASP A 316 -21.34 14.86 -8.89
C ASP A 316 -21.04 16.34 -8.67
N LYS A 317 -20.56 16.70 -7.48
CA LYS A 317 -20.31 18.09 -7.05
C LYS A 317 -18.88 18.28 -6.53
N SER A 318 -17.99 17.34 -6.79
CA SER A 318 -16.62 17.36 -6.27
C SER A 318 -15.62 16.87 -7.31
N GLN A 319 -14.38 17.30 -7.17
CA GLN A 319 -13.33 16.97 -8.11
C GLN A 319 -12.53 15.76 -7.64
N VAL A 320 -12.19 14.91 -8.59
CA VAL A 320 -11.39 13.70 -8.39
C VAL A 320 -10.23 13.75 -9.37
N GLY A 321 -9.02 13.55 -8.84
CA GLY A 321 -7.82 13.32 -9.62
C GLY A 321 -7.47 11.85 -9.61
N GLU A 322 -7.33 11.27 -10.79
CA GLU A 322 -6.96 9.88 -11.02
C GLU A 322 -5.65 9.82 -11.79
N GLY A 323 -4.91 8.73 -11.65
CA GLY A 323 -3.67 8.63 -12.38
C GLY A 323 -2.93 7.32 -12.24
N VAL A 324 -2.08 7.11 -13.23
CA VAL A 324 -1.16 6.00 -13.34
C VAL A 324 0.26 6.55 -13.40
N VAL A 325 1.17 5.92 -12.67
CA VAL A 325 2.61 6.18 -12.71
C VAL A 325 3.33 4.88 -13.07
N ILE A 326 4.17 4.93 -14.09
CA ILE A 326 4.91 3.80 -14.64
C ILE A 326 6.31 4.27 -15.04
N GLU A 327 7.28 3.35 -15.02
CA GLU A 327 8.63 3.65 -15.50
C GLU A 327 8.58 4.15 -16.96
N PRO A 328 9.07 5.37 -17.28
CA PRO A 328 9.01 5.94 -18.63
C PRO A 328 9.51 5.01 -19.74
N SER A 329 10.57 4.25 -19.48
CA SER A 329 11.18 3.36 -20.48
C SER A 329 10.30 2.16 -20.86
N ALA A 330 9.34 1.80 -20.00
CA ALA A 330 8.37 0.74 -20.25
C ALA A 330 7.24 1.17 -21.19
N VAL A 331 7.01 2.48 -21.36
CA VAL A 331 5.92 3.00 -22.20
C VAL A 331 6.36 3.13 -23.66
N ASP A 332 5.47 2.75 -24.58
CA ASP A 332 5.60 3.02 -26.02
C ASP A 332 4.86 4.32 -26.38
N THR A 333 3.57 4.40 -26.06
CA THR A 333 2.75 5.60 -26.30
C THR A 333 1.59 5.71 -25.31
N ALA A 334 0.96 6.87 -25.26
CA ALA A 334 -0.27 7.07 -24.49
C ALA A 334 -1.20 8.06 -25.20
N PHE A 335 -2.51 7.85 -25.10
CA PHE A 335 -3.52 8.69 -25.74
C PHE A 335 -4.89 8.56 -25.07
N ALA A 336 -5.68 9.63 -25.13
CA ALA A 336 -7.10 9.59 -24.79
C ALA A 336 -7.89 9.03 -25.98
N ARG A 337 -8.62 7.94 -25.77
CA ARG A 337 -9.55 7.36 -26.73
C ARG A 337 -10.97 7.67 -26.28
N GLN A 338 -11.70 8.43 -27.08
CA GLN A 338 -13.14 8.60 -26.90
C GLN A 338 -13.89 7.56 -27.74
N SER A 339 -15.02 7.08 -27.23
CA SER A 339 -15.89 6.12 -27.90
C SER A 339 -17.34 6.54 -27.73
N ASP A 340 -18.16 6.31 -28.75
CA ASP A 340 -19.62 6.44 -28.67
C ASP A 340 -20.25 5.24 -27.95
N VAL A 341 -19.47 4.17 -27.72
CA VAL A 341 -19.91 3.02 -26.93
C VAL A 341 -19.73 3.33 -25.45
N LYS A 342 -20.82 3.17 -24.69
CA LYS A 342 -20.84 3.41 -23.24
C LYS A 342 -19.66 2.70 -22.54
N ASP A 343 -19.02 3.41 -21.62
CA ASP A 343 -17.89 2.98 -20.79
C ASP A 343 -16.60 2.62 -21.56
N GLN A 344 -16.52 2.87 -22.88
CA GLN A 344 -15.31 2.56 -23.67
C GLN A 344 -14.37 3.75 -23.91
N SER A 345 -14.71 4.94 -23.39
CA SER A 345 -13.76 6.05 -23.37
C SER A 345 -12.70 5.87 -22.29
N ASN A 346 -11.43 5.80 -22.67
CA ASN A 346 -10.31 5.58 -21.75
C ASN A 346 -9.10 6.43 -22.15
N LEU A 347 -8.38 6.95 -21.17
CA LEU A 347 -6.98 7.30 -21.32
C LEU A 347 -6.17 6.00 -21.26
N LEU A 348 -5.46 5.68 -22.34
CA LEU A 348 -4.67 4.46 -22.47
C LEU A 348 -3.18 4.77 -22.44
N VAL A 349 -2.43 4.01 -21.63
CA VAL A 349 -0.98 3.99 -21.58
C VAL A 349 -0.51 2.63 -22.08
N LEU A 350 0.08 2.60 -23.28
CA LEU A 350 0.54 1.37 -23.91
C LEU A 350 1.98 1.08 -23.46
N ALA A 351 2.14 0.07 -22.62
CA ALA A 351 3.42 -0.47 -22.19
C ALA A 351 3.88 -1.58 -23.13
N LYS A 352 5.20 -1.71 -23.26
CA LYS A 352 5.85 -2.78 -24.02
C LYS A 352 5.56 -4.15 -23.38
N PRO A 353 5.44 -5.22 -24.17
CA PRO A 353 5.36 -6.58 -23.65
C PRO A 353 6.53 -6.92 -22.70
N THR A 354 6.20 -7.56 -21.59
CA THR A 354 7.11 -7.98 -20.51
C THR A 354 6.47 -9.14 -19.76
N GLU A 355 7.26 -9.94 -19.05
CA GLU A 355 6.75 -10.99 -18.16
C GLU A 355 6.19 -10.42 -16.85
N VAL A 356 6.71 -9.28 -16.40
CA VAL A 356 6.22 -8.56 -15.23
C VAL A 356 6.07 -7.08 -15.57
N LEU A 357 4.84 -6.58 -15.51
CA LEU A 357 4.52 -5.16 -15.69
C LEU A 357 4.25 -4.53 -14.33
N THR A 358 5.06 -3.53 -13.97
CA THR A 358 4.91 -2.79 -12.71
C THR A 358 4.45 -1.36 -12.97
N TYR A 359 3.35 -0.97 -12.34
CA TYR A 359 2.84 0.40 -12.34
C TYR A 359 2.14 0.72 -11.03
N TYR A 360 1.84 1.99 -10.82
CA TYR A 360 1.12 2.48 -9.67
C TYR A 360 -0.16 3.14 -10.16
N ALA A 361 -1.29 2.84 -9.55
CA ALA A 361 -2.56 3.50 -9.84
C ALA A 361 -3.18 4.01 -8.55
N GLY A 362 -3.80 5.19 -8.62
CA GLY A 362 -4.30 5.86 -7.44
C GLY A 362 -5.12 7.09 -7.77
N PHE A 363 -5.65 7.69 -6.71
CA PHE A 363 -6.50 8.87 -6.82
C PHE A 363 -6.42 9.75 -5.58
N ALA A 364 -6.98 10.95 -5.70
CA ALA A 364 -7.30 11.81 -4.57
C ALA A 364 -8.62 12.57 -4.83
N TRP A 365 -9.39 12.75 -3.76
CA TRP A 365 -10.67 13.46 -3.78
C TRP A 365 -10.57 14.78 -3.05
N ASN A 366 -11.02 15.88 -3.64
CA ASN A 366 -10.87 17.20 -3.02
C ASN A 366 -11.56 17.31 -1.64
N LYS A 367 -12.70 16.64 -1.40
CA LYS A 367 -13.34 16.66 -0.07
C LYS A 367 -12.62 15.83 0.99
N SER A 368 -11.60 15.06 0.61
CA SER A 368 -10.74 14.37 1.57
C SER A 368 -9.76 15.31 2.28
N GLY A 369 -9.56 16.53 1.75
CA GLY A 369 -8.57 17.49 2.25
C GLY A 369 -7.12 17.14 1.93
N GLN A 370 -6.87 16.06 1.16
CA GLN A 370 -5.53 15.67 0.72
C GLN A 370 -4.99 16.53 -0.42
N ILE A 371 -5.90 17.05 -1.24
CA ILE A 371 -5.65 17.96 -2.36
C ILE A 371 -6.78 19.00 -2.39
N THR A 372 -6.50 20.16 -2.96
CA THR A 372 -7.51 21.20 -3.21
C THR A 372 -7.94 21.21 -4.67
N ASP A 373 -6.98 21.05 -5.58
CA ASP A 373 -7.13 21.27 -7.01
C ASP A 373 -6.30 20.28 -7.84
N LYS A 374 -6.29 20.53 -9.16
CA LYS A 374 -5.60 19.68 -10.14
C LYS A 374 -4.09 19.76 -9.98
N GLU A 375 -3.57 20.93 -9.65
CA GLU A 375 -2.15 21.18 -9.45
C GLU A 375 -1.61 20.39 -8.25
N ASP A 376 -2.35 20.33 -7.15
CA ASP A 376 -2.05 19.48 -6.00
C ASP A 376 -2.02 17.99 -6.40
N TRP A 377 -2.96 17.53 -7.23
CA TRP A 377 -2.98 16.14 -7.73
C TRP A 377 -1.76 15.82 -8.61
N GLU A 378 -1.45 16.69 -9.58
CA GLU A 378 -0.28 16.53 -10.44
C GLU A 378 1.03 16.56 -9.65
N LYS A 379 1.08 17.30 -8.54
CA LYS A 379 2.21 17.27 -7.61
C LYS A 379 2.35 15.90 -6.95
N LEU A 380 1.27 15.26 -6.51
CA LEU A 380 1.32 13.90 -5.95
C LEU A 380 1.81 12.87 -6.99
N LEU A 381 1.37 12.99 -8.25
CA LEU A 381 1.87 12.14 -9.35
C LEU A 381 3.37 12.34 -9.61
N ASN A 382 3.84 13.59 -9.66
CA ASN A 382 5.26 13.89 -9.78
C ASN A 382 6.08 13.32 -8.62
N GLN A 383 5.58 13.48 -7.39
CA GLN A 383 6.23 12.92 -6.21
C GLN A 383 6.29 11.40 -6.28
N GLN A 384 5.20 10.73 -6.67
CA GLN A 384 5.19 9.28 -6.82
C GLN A 384 6.23 8.80 -7.85
N SER A 385 6.33 9.46 -9.01
CA SER A 385 7.39 9.16 -10.00
C SER A 385 8.80 9.33 -9.43
N GLN A 386 9.05 10.43 -8.72
CA GLN A 386 10.35 10.68 -8.10
C GLN A 386 10.70 9.66 -7.00
N LYS A 387 9.72 9.22 -6.21
CA LYS A 387 9.91 8.18 -5.18
C LYS A 387 10.28 6.83 -5.78
N ILE A 388 9.72 6.49 -6.94
CA ILE A 388 10.08 5.27 -7.70
C ILE A 388 11.53 5.38 -8.20
N LYS A 389 11.91 6.52 -8.78
CA LYS A 389 13.27 6.76 -9.29
C LYS A 389 14.33 6.90 -8.19
N SER A 390 13.94 7.36 -7.00
CA SER A 390 14.82 7.58 -5.85
C SER A 390 14.15 7.03 -4.58
N PRO A 391 14.17 5.70 -4.38
CA PRO A 391 13.62 5.09 -3.17
C PRO A 391 14.40 5.53 -1.92
N LEU A 392 13.76 5.45 -0.75
CA LEU A 392 14.49 5.63 0.51
C LEU A 392 15.57 4.55 0.60
N LYS A 393 16.79 4.95 0.94
CA LYS A 393 17.88 4.00 1.16
C LYS A 393 17.91 3.60 2.62
N VAL A 394 17.85 2.30 2.90
CA VAL A 394 17.87 1.74 4.25
C VAL A 394 19.21 1.01 4.46
N ASP A 395 19.99 1.47 5.44
CA ASP A 395 21.28 0.90 5.81
C ASP A 395 21.20 0.34 7.25
N LEU A 396 21.54 -0.93 7.46
CA LEU A 396 21.67 -1.53 8.78
C LEU A 396 23.10 -1.37 9.32
N LYS A 397 23.23 -1.00 10.59
CA LYS A 397 24.51 -0.84 11.28
C LYS A 397 24.51 -1.65 12.58
N ASN A 398 25.50 -2.53 12.72
CA ASN A 398 25.73 -3.36 13.91
C ASN A 398 26.49 -2.63 15.01
#